data_AF-A0A850H2I1-F1
#
_entry.id   AF-A0A850H2I1-F1
#
_cell.length_a   1.000
_cell.length_b   1.000
_cell.length_c   1.000
_cell.angle_alpha   90.00
_cell.angle_beta   90.00
_cell.angle_gamma   90.00
#
_symmetry.space_group_name_H-M   'P 1'
#
loop_
_entity.id
_entity.type
_entity.pdbx_description
1 polymer ?
#
loop_
_entity_poly.entity_id
_entity_poly.type
_entity_poly.pdbx_seq_one_letter_code
_entity_poly.pdbx_strand_id
1 'polypeptide(L)'
;MNAAAAHAKLLDDIAVTVSVELGRVDLPLKKVLALGPESVVPLDRLTDELLDVMVNGHTIARAEVVTQDNKFALRIVELVGVGPMPDPVPDSPSPAADGPSEAASAVPPPPAGA
;
A
#
# COMPACT_ATOMS: atom_id res chain seq x y z
N MET A 1 -14.06 -33.62 -10.63
CA MET A 1 -14.53 -32.28 -10.21
C MET A 1 -13.30 -31.41 -10.02
N ASN A 2 -13.20 -30.27 -10.72
CA ASN A 2 -11.97 -29.48 -10.80
C ASN A 2 -11.79 -28.67 -9.50
N ALA A 3 -10.75 -28.95 -8.71
CA ALA A 3 -10.53 -28.35 -7.39
C ALA A 3 -10.43 -26.80 -7.45
N ALA A 4 -9.88 -26.25 -8.53
CA ALA A 4 -9.80 -24.81 -8.74
C ALA A 4 -11.17 -24.11 -8.80
N ALA A 5 -12.19 -24.76 -9.39
CA ALA A 5 -13.54 -24.22 -9.47
C ALA A 5 -14.27 -24.26 -8.12
N ALA A 6 -13.93 -25.24 -7.26
CA ALA A 6 -14.47 -25.30 -5.90
C ALA A 6 -13.89 -24.19 -5.00
N HIS A 7 -12.62 -23.82 -5.21
CA HIS A 7 -11.97 -22.76 -4.45
C HIS A 7 -12.48 -21.37 -4.84
N ALA A 8 -12.69 -21.10 -6.13
CA ALA A 8 -13.26 -19.83 -6.59
C ALA A 8 -14.61 -19.53 -5.94
N LYS A 9 -15.46 -20.56 -5.80
CA LYS A 9 -16.79 -20.46 -5.18
C LYS A 9 -16.76 -20.10 -3.68
N LEU A 10 -15.62 -20.29 -2.99
CA LEU A 10 -15.43 -19.83 -1.61
C LEU A 10 -15.03 -18.34 -1.55
N LEU A 11 -14.49 -17.79 -2.63
CA LEU A 11 -14.01 -16.40 -2.71
C LEU A 11 -15.10 -15.42 -3.16
N ASP A 12 -16.17 -15.90 -3.80
CA ASP A 12 -17.25 -15.07 -4.37
C ASP A 12 -17.91 -14.13 -3.34
N ASP A 13 -18.02 -14.55 -2.08
CA ASP A 13 -18.70 -13.79 -1.02
C ASP A 13 -17.75 -12.89 -0.20
N ILE A 14 -16.46 -12.81 -0.57
CA ILE A 14 -15.49 -11.98 0.16
C ILE A 14 -15.69 -10.52 -0.22
N ALA A 15 -16.13 -9.72 0.76
CA ALA A 15 -16.20 -8.28 0.62
C ALA A 15 -14.79 -7.66 0.54
N VAL A 16 -14.58 -6.79 -0.45
CA VAL A 16 -13.34 -6.02 -0.62
C VAL A 16 -13.62 -4.53 -0.71
N THR A 17 -12.67 -3.72 -0.26
CA THR A 17 -12.77 -2.26 -0.39
C THR A 17 -12.25 -1.85 -1.77
N VAL A 18 -13.13 -1.25 -2.57
CA VAL A 18 -12.78 -0.60 -3.83
C VAL A 18 -12.60 0.89 -3.56
N SER A 19 -11.47 1.44 -3.98
CA SER A 19 -11.16 2.86 -3.90
C SER A 19 -10.81 3.41 -5.28
N VAL A 20 -11.11 4.69 -5.51
CA VAL A 20 -10.72 5.41 -6.72
C VAL A 20 -9.90 6.62 -6.32
N GLU A 21 -8.81 6.88 -7.05
CA GLU A 21 -7.99 8.06 -6.82
C GLU A 21 -8.23 9.11 -7.91
N LEU A 22 -8.62 10.32 -7.49
CA LEU A 22 -8.69 11.47 -8.38
C LEU A 22 -7.29 11.91 -8.84
N GLY A 23 -6.30 11.83 -7.96
CA GLY A 23 -4.90 12.16 -8.23
C GLY A 23 -4.08 12.22 -6.94
N ARG A 24 -2.75 12.32 -7.07
CA ARG A 24 -1.81 12.49 -5.96
C ARG A 24 -0.97 13.74 -6.19
N VAL A 25 -0.38 14.25 -5.12
CA VAL A 25 0.67 15.29 -5.16
C VAL A 25 1.52 15.17 -3.91
N ASP A 26 2.84 15.31 -4.08
CA ASP A 26 3.77 15.41 -2.96
C ASP A 26 3.88 16.87 -2.49
N LEU A 27 3.59 17.10 -1.20
CA LEU A 27 3.70 18.41 -0.58
C LEU A 27 4.68 18.39 0.59
N PRO A 28 5.52 19.43 0.76
CA PRO A 28 6.30 19.58 1.97
C PRO A 28 5.36 19.74 3.18
N LEU A 29 5.72 19.12 4.31
CA LEU A 29 4.90 19.13 5.53
C LEU A 29 4.43 20.53 5.94
N LYS A 30 5.28 21.55 5.79
CA LYS A 30 4.92 22.95 6.08
C LYS A 30 3.72 23.44 5.27
N LYS A 31 3.58 23.04 4.00
CA LYS A 31 2.41 23.41 3.17
C LYS A 31 1.16 22.68 3.64
N VAL A 32 1.27 21.40 4.02
CA VAL A 32 0.14 20.62 4.54
C VAL A 32 -0.41 21.24 5.83
N LEU A 33 0.48 21.63 6.75
CA LEU A 33 0.09 22.30 8.01
C LEU A 33 -0.52 23.71 7.80
N ALA A 34 -0.31 24.31 6.63
CA ALA A 34 -0.86 25.62 6.27
C ALA A 34 -2.19 25.53 5.51
N LEU A 35 -2.69 24.32 5.21
CA LEU A 35 -3.98 24.14 4.56
C LEU A 35 -5.11 24.59 5.49
N GLY A 36 -6.07 25.30 4.92
CA GLY A 36 -7.27 25.76 5.61
C GLY A 36 -8.48 25.78 4.66
N PRO A 37 -9.64 26.26 5.14
CA PRO A 37 -10.80 26.49 4.28
C PRO A 37 -10.41 27.27 3.02
N GLU A 38 -11.02 26.94 1.89
CA GLU A 38 -10.76 27.55 0.58
C GLU A 38 -9.35 27.30 -0.02
N SER A 39 -8.51 26.48 0.61
CA SER A 39 -7.22 26.10 -0.01
C SER A 39 -7.43 25.18 -1.21
N VAL A 40 -6.75 25.48 -2.31
CA VAL A 40 -6.76 24.64 -3.52
C VAL A 40 -5.43 23.88 -3.61
N VAL A 41 -5.50 22.56 -3.73
CA VAL A 41 -4.35 21.69 -3.90
C VAL A 41 -4.34 21.14 -5.33
N PRO A 42 -3.40 21.58 -6.19
CA PRO A 42 -3.26 21.01 -7.52
C PRO A 42 -2.75 19.57 -7.41
N LEU A 43 -3.34 18.66 -8.18
CA LEU A 43 -2.95 17.26 -8.27
C LEU A 43 -2.11 17.02 -9.53
N ASP A 44 -1.34 15.95 -9.55
CA ASP A 44 -0.38 15.62 -10.62
C ASP A 44 -1.05 14.97 -11.84
N ARG A 45 -2.38 14.82 -11.83
CA ARG A 45 -3.17 14.18 -12.89
C ARG A 45 -3.86 15.23 -13.77
N LEU A 46 -3.83 15.02 -15.08
CA LEU A 46 -4.57 15.82 -16.06
C LEU A 46 -6.06 15.48 -16.08
N THR A 47 -6.91 16.44 -16.43
CA THR A 47 -8.38 16.29 -16.40
C THR A 47 -8.93 15.29 -17.43
N ASP A 48 -8.16 14.94 -18.45
CA ASP A 48 -8.49 13.99 -19.51
C ASP A 48 -7.94 12.59 -19.26
N GLU A 49 -7.19 12.38 -18.17
CA GLU A 49 -6.72 11.07 -17.78
C GLU A 49 -7.79 10.25 -17.05
N LEU A 50 -7.76 8.94 -17.30
CA LEU A 50 -8.60 7.99 -16.58
C LEU A 50 -8.17 7.86 -15.13
N LEU A 51 -9.14 7.61 -14.25
CA LEU A 51 -8.90 7.38 -12.83
C LEU A 51 -8.47 5.95 -12.56
N ASP A 52 -7.53 5.77 -11.64
CA ASP A 52 -7.13 4.47 -11.15
C ASP A 52 -8.19 3.92 -10.19
N VAL A 53 -8.63 2.69 -10.47
CA VAL A 53 -9.49 1.92 -9.58
C VAL A 53 -8.62 0.89 -8.88
N MET A 54 -8.64 0.93 -7.56
CA MET A 54 -7.80 0.11 -6.71
C MET A 54 -8.63 -0.80 -5.81
N VAL A 55 -8.10 -1.99 -5.53
CA VAL A 55 -8.60 -2.89 -4.50
C VAL A 55 -7.45 -3.15 -3.53
N ASN A 56 -7.66 -2.87 -2.24
CA ASN A 56 -6.63 -3.04 -1.20
C ASN A 56 -5.27 -2.43 -1.59
N GLY A 57 -5.26 -1.23 -2.18
CA GLY A 57 -4.03 -0.55 -2.58
C GLY A 57 -3.45 -0.95 -3.94
N HIS A 58 -4.04 -1.92 -4.64
CA HIS A 58 -3.55 -2.40 -5.94
C HIS A 58 -4.45 -1.93 -7.07
N THR A 59 -3.89 -1.28 -8.09
CA THR A 59 -4.64 -0.85 -9.28
C THR A 59 -5.10 -2.05 -10.09
N ILE A 60 -6.40 -2.14 -10.33
CA ILE A 60 -7.03 -3.23 -11.10
C ILE A 60 -7.64 -2.77 -12.41
N ALA A 61 -7.92 -1.47 -12.55
CA ALA A 61 -8.63 -0.91 -13.69
C ALA A 61 -8.41 0.60 -13.83
N ARG A 62 -8.71 1.11 -15.02
CA ARG A 62 -8.85 2.53 -15.33
C ARG A 62 -10.29 2.85 -15.66
N ALA A 63 -10.80 3.96 -15.13
CA ALA A 63 -12.21 4.32 -15.24
C ALA A 63 -12.43 5.82 -15.42
N GLU A 64 -13.57 6.18 -16.00
CA GLU A 64 -14.07 7.55 -16.02
C GLU A 64 -15.18 7.72 -14.96
N VAL A 65 -15.29 8.93 -14.41
CA VAL A 65 -16.38 9.26 -13.49
C VAL A 65 -17.64 9.56 -14.30
N VAL A 66 -18.71 8.87 -13.97
CA VAL A 66 -20.05 9.13 -14.48
C VAL A 66 -20.99 9.42 -13.32
N THR A 67 -22.19 9.89 -13.62
CA THR A 67 -23.24 10.05 -12.60
C THR A 67 -24.33 9.02 -12.84
N GLN A 68 -24.78 8.39 -11.76
CA GLN A 68 -25.89 7.44 -11.77
C GLN A 68 -26.76 7.71 -10.54
N ASP A 69 -28.06 7.90 -10.73
CA ASP A 69 -29.03 8.16 -9.65
C ASP A 69 -28.60 9.29 -8.70
N ASN A 70 -28.09 10.39 -9.26
CA ASN A 70 -27.58 11.53 -8.52
C ASN A 70 -26.38 11.23 -7.60
N LYS A 71 -25.67 10.12 -7.86
CA LYS A 71 -24.44 9.71 -7.18
C LYS A 71 -23.29 9.60 -8.17
N PHE A 72 -22.06 9.69 -7.67
CA PHE A 72 -20.89 9.33 -8.44
C PHE A 72 -20.88 7.83 -8.73
N ALA A 73 -20.51 7.48 -9.96
CA ALA A 73 -20.30 6.12 -10.41
C ALA A 73 -19.05 6.09 -11.31
N LEU A 74 -18.53 4.89 -11.54
CA LEU A 74 -17.34 4.68 -12.37
C LEU A 74 -17.73 3.81 -13.56
N ARG A 75 -17.39 4.25 -14.77
CA ARG A 75 -17.41 3.39 -15.95
C ARG A 75 -16.00 2.85 -16.16
N ILE A 76 -15.84 1.54 -16.02
CA ILE A 76 -14.58 0.88 -16.34
C ILE A 76 -14.30 1.02 -17.84
N VAL A 77 -13.14 1.59 -18.15
CA VAL A 77 -12.67 1.78 -19.53
C VAL A 77 -11.65 0.69 -19.87
N GLU A 78 -10.80 0.34 -18.92
CA GLU A 78 -9.73 -0.63 -19.10
C GLU A 78 -9.54 -1.46 -17.82
N LEU A 79 -9.18 -2.73 -17.97
CA LEU A 79 -8.67 -3.55 -16.88
C LEU A 79 -7.14 -3.53 -16.93
N VAL A 80 -6.51 -3.19 -15.80
CA VAL A 80 -5.07 -3.28 -15.66
C VAL A 80 -4.76 -4.75 -15.36
N GLY A 81 -3.95 -5.36 -16.23
CA GLY A 81 -3.73 -6.80 -16.23
C GLY A 81 -3.31 -7.34 -14.86
N VAL A 82 -3.92 -8.47 -14.49
CA VAL A 82 -3.44 -9.37 -13.43
C VAL A 82 -2.03 -9.81 -13.82
N GLY A 83 -1.03 -9.01 -13.46
CA GLY A 83 0.35 -9.49 -13.38
C GLY A 83 0.40 -10.63 -12.36
N PRO A 84 1.34 -11.58 -12.49
CA PRO A 84 1.46 -12.66 -11.52
C PRO A 84 1.52 -12.03 -10.13
N MET A 85 0.63 -12.48 -9.23
CA MET A 85 0.73 -12.15 -7.81
C MET A 85 2.20 -12.36 -7.43
N PRO A 86 2.92 -11.35 -6.91
CA PRO A 86 4.31 -11.55 -6.53
C PRO A 86 4.35 -12.76 -5.62
N ASP A 87 5.23 -13.72 -5.94
CA ASP A 87 5.38 -14.95 -5.17
C ASP A 87 5.35 -14.59 -3.67
N PRO A 88 4.62 -15.34 -2.83
CA PRO A 88 4.58 -15.04 -1.41
C PRO A 88 6.02 -14.92 -0.94
N VAL A 89 6.39 -13.71 -0.49
CA VAL A 89 7.74 -13.45 0.02
C VAL A 89 7.98 -14.54 1.05
N PRO A 90 8.90 -15.50 0.83
CA PRO A 90 9.16 -16.52 1.83
C PRO A 90 9.55 -15.75 3.08
N ASP A 91 8.83 -16.01 4.18
CA ASP A 91 9.08 -15.41 5.48
C ASP A 91 10.59 -15.27 5.63
N SER A 92 11.06 -14.02 5.70
CA SER A 92 12.48 -13.71 5.87
C SER A 92 13.03 -14.68 6.91
N PRO A 93 14.10 -15.43 6.62
CA PRO A 93 14.57 -16.44 7.56
C PRO A 93 14.80 -15.75 8.89
N SER A 94 14.07 -16.19 9.91
CA SER A 94 14.32 -15.80 11.29
C SER A 94 15.82 -15.94 11.50
N PRO A 95 16.56 -14.87 11.87
CA PRO A 95 18.01 -14.95 11.97
C PRO A 95 18.33 -16.01 13.03
N ALA A 96 18.80 -17.16 12.57
CA ALA A 96 19.44 -18.14 13.41
C ALA A 96 20.83 -17.60 13.78
N ALA A 97 21.15 -17.77 15.07
CA ALA A 97 22.45 -17.59 15.69
C ALA A 97 22.87 -16.15 16.04
N ASP A 98 22.68 -15.80 17.31
CA ASP A 98 23.82 -15.35 18.10
C ASP A 98 23.74 -15.94 19.52
N GLY A 99 24.67 -16.83 19.81
CA GLY A 99 25.08 -17.20 21.16
C GLY A 99 26.55 -17.62 21.09
N PRO A 100 27.29 -17.70 22.21
CA PRO A 100 27.13 -17.06 23.51
C PRO A 100 28.14 -15.91 23.67
N SER A 101 27.76 -14.80 24.31
CA SER A 101 28.72 -13.77 24.75
C SER A 101 29.11 -14.03 26.20
N GLU A 102 30.04 -14.96 26.41
CA GLU A 102 30.87 -15.00 27.62
C GLU A 102 31.95 -13.93 27.48
N ALA A 103 31.72 -12.75 28.08
CA ALA A 103 32.76 -11.75 28.30
C ALA A 103 32.96 -11.56 29.80
N ALA A 104 34.08 -12.13 30.25
CA ALA A 104 34.75 -12.00 31.53
C ALA A 104 34.39 -10.74 32.35
N SER A 105 33.79 -10.98 33.52
CA SER A 105 33.81 -10.04 34.63
C SER A 105 35.18 -10.16 35.31
N ALA A 106 36.12 -9.28 34.93
CA ALA A 106 37.37 -9.08 35.64
C ALA A 106 37.48 -7.61 36.06
N VAL A 107 37.42 -7.41 37.37
CA VAL A 107 37.54 -6.16 38.11
C VAL A 107 38.89 -5.46 37.81
N PRO A 108 38.93 -4.14 37.56
CA PRO A 108 40.20 -3.43 37.37
C PRO A 108 40.92 -3.16 38.70
N PRO A 109 42.25 -3.34 38.81
CA PRO A 109 43.03 -2.79 39.91
C PRO A 109 43.33 -1.28 39.72
N PRO A 110 43.57 -0.55 40.83
CA PRO A 110 43.55 0.91 40.90
C PRO A 110 44.82 1.59 40.34
N PRO A 111 44.79 2.92 40.08
CA PRO A 111 45.96 3.64 39.60
C PRO A 111 47.02 3.82 40.71
N ALA A 112 48.29 3.55 40.38
CA ALA A 112 49.43 4.01 41.16
C ALA A 112 49.94 5.32 40.55
N GLY A 113 49.90 6.39 41.33
CA GLY A 113 50.33 7.71 40.90
C GLY A 113 51.84 7.92 40.94
N ALA A 114 52.32 8.84 40.09
CA ALA A 114 53.28 9.91 40.36
C ALA A 114 53.37 10.79 39.11
#